data_AF-A0A528EHQ1-F1
#
_entry.id   AF-A0A528EHQ1-F1
#
_cell.length_a   1.000
_cell.length_b   1.000
_cell.length_c   1.000
_cell.angle_alpha   90.00
_cell.angle_beta   90.00
_cell.angle_gamma   90.00
#
_symmetry.space_group_name_H-M   'P 1'
#
loop_
_entity.id
_entity.type
_entity.pdbx_description
1 polymer ?
#
loop_
_entity_poly.entity_id
_entity_poly.type
_entity_poly.pdbx_seq_one_letter_code
_entity_poly.pdbx_strand_id
1 'polypeptide(L)'
;RETLVARQHELHGGVGLDAAITAAIAACEKGISRIDMLALPDQPEQAADVLAEGARITLRRARKALDNAGSRGEADDFHDLRKAAKTHGMHLSLLGRLWPMPIKARRKAVDELGERLGELHDVFVLRTLLDADDRPLGSPQETRLLTKLLKRSEKSLKKTCLAAAAGLFGDSPRRSTRKLARKVRDDLAAAPREDASAPGAAG
;
A
#
# COMPACT_ATOMS: atom_id res chain seq x y z
N ARG A 1 12.88 -15.55 -24.90
CA ARG A 1 11.47 -15.78 -24.48
C ARG A 1 11.31 -17.15 -23.84
N GLU A 2 11.69 -18.24 -24.51
CA GLU A 2 11.59 -19.62 -23.99
C GLU A 2 12.33 -19.82 -22.66
N THR A 3 13.54 -19.27 -22.51
CA THR A 3 14.32 -19.31 -21.25
C THR A 3 13.56 -18.70 -20.07
N LEU A 4 12.83 -17.60 -20.29
CA LEU A 4 12.05 -16.92 -19.25
C LEU A 4 10.80 -17.73 -18.89
N VAL A 5 10.12 -18.32 -19.88
CA VAL A 5 8.94 -19.17 -19.66
C VAL A 5 9.31 -20.43 -18.87
N ALA A 6 10.45 -21.06 -19.17
CA ALA A 6 10.93 -22.22 -18.42
C ALA A 6 11.22 -21.88 -16.94
N ARG A 7 11.94 -20.78 -16.66
CA ARG A 7 12.17 -20.30 -15.29
C ARG A 7 10.86 -19.93 -14.57
N GLN A 8 9.91 -19.32 -15.28
CA GLN A 8 8.60 -18.98 -14.72
C GLN A 8 7.84 -20.24 -14.27
N HIS A 9 7.86 -21.31 -15.06
CA HIS A 9 7.24 -22.59 -14.70
C HIS A 9 7.93 -23.25 -13.49
N GLU A 10 9.25 -23.18 -13.37
CA GLU A 10 9.99 -23.69 -12.20
C GLU A 10 9.68 -22.89 -10.92
N LEU A 11 9.59 -21.55 -11.02
CA LEU A 11 9.25 -20.67 -9.89
C LEU A 11 7.79 -20.84 -9.42
N HIS A 12 6.85 -21.03 -10.34
CA HIS A 12 5.42 -21.19 -10.00
C HIS A 12 4.96 -22.64 -9.81
N GLY A 13 5.75 -23.63 -10.24
CA GLY A 13 5.51 -25.05 -10.00
C GLY A 13 6.06 -25.57 -8.66
N GLY A 14 6.67 -24.69 -7.85
CA GLY A 14 7.32 -25.06 -6.60
C GLY A 14 6.35 -25.47 -5.48
N VAL A 15 6.76 -26.48 -4.72
CA VAL A 15 6.11 -26.92 -3.47
C VAL A 15 6.10 -25.74 -2.49
N GLY A 16 4.94 -25.09 -2.34
CA GLY A 16 4.78 -23.95 -1.43
C GLY A 16 3.81 -22.88 -1.93
N LEU A 17 3.54 -22.80 -3.24
CA LEU A 17 2.56 -21.85 -3.78
C LEU A 17 1.16 -22.09 -3.22
N ASP A 18 0.70 -23.34 -3.22
CA ASP A 18 -0.62 -23.72 -2.69
C ASP A 18 -0.75 -23.40 -1.20
N ALA A 19 0.31 -23.64 -0.42
CA ALA A 19 0.35 -23.28 0.99
C ALA A 19 0.28 -21.76 1.20
N ALA A 20 0.99 -20.98 0.37
CA ALA A 20 0.95 -19.52 0.41
C ALA A 20 -0.43 -18.97 0.01
N ILE A 21 -1.07 -19.52 -1.02
CA ILE A 21 -2.44 -19.18 -1.42
C ILE A 21 -3.41 -19.47 -0.28
N THR A 22 -3.34 -20.67 0.30
CA THR A 22 -4.19 -21.09 1.42
C THR A 22 -4.01 -20.15 2.62
N ALA A 23 -2.78 -19.82 2.98
CA ALA A 23 -2.49 -18.89 4.06
C ALA A 23 -3.02 -17.48 3.79
N ALA A 24 -2.94 -17.01 2.53
CA ALA A 24 -3.49 -15.72 2.13
C ALA A 24 -5.02 -15.69 2.22
N ILE A 25 -5.70 -16.75 1.76
CA ILE A 25 -7.16 -16.89 1.88
C ILE A 25 -7.59 -16.85 3.36
N ALA A 26 -6.96 -17.67 4.20
CA ALA A 26 -7.27 -17.71 5.63
C ALA A 26 -7.03 -16.34 6.32
N ALA A 27 -5.98 -15.61 5.92
CA ALA A 27 -5.73 -14.27 6.44
C ALA A 27 -6.81 -13.27 6.00
N CYS A 28 -7.30 -13.35 4.77
CA CYS A 28 -8.40 -12.53 4.26
C CYS A 28 -9.71 -12.82 4.99
N GLU A 29 -10.08 -14.09 5.16
CA GLU A 29 -11.29 -14.51 5.90
C GLU A 29 -11.28 -14.01 7.34
N LYS A 30 -10.13 -14.15 8.02
CA LYS A 30 -9.94 -13.60 9.37
C LYS A 30 -10.08 -12.07 9.39
N GLY A 31 -9.62 -11.40 8.34
CA GLY A 31 -9.78 -9.95 8.17
C GLY A 31 -11.24 -9.55 8.05
N ILE A 32 -12.01 -10.24 7.21
CA ILE A 32 -13.45 -10.02 7.01
C ILE A 32 -14.19 -10.22 8.34
N SER A 33 -13.98 -11.36 9.01
CA SER A 33 -14.61 -11.65 10.31
C SER A 33 -14.30 -10.59 11.38
N ARG A 34 -13.08 -10.04 11.39
CA ARG A 34 -12.72 -8.94 12.31
C ARG A 34 -13.41 -7.62 11.98
N ILE A 35 -13.67 -7.34 10.70
CA ILE A 35 -14.42 -6.16 10.28
C ILE A 35 -15.89 -6.33 10.66
N ASP A 36 -16.47 -7.52 10.48
CA ASP A 36 -17.86 -7.79 10.85
C ASP A 36 -18.12 -7.63 12.35
N MET A 37 -17.13 -7.94 13.20
CA MET A 37 -17.21 -7.77 14.65
C MET A 37 -16.64 -6.43 15.15
N LEU A 38 -16.22 -5.53 14.25
CA LEU A 38 -15.62 -4.26 14.65
C LEU A 38 -16.70 -3.30 15.19
N ALA A 39 -16.70 -3.10 16.50
CA ALA A 39 -17.45 -2.03 17.14
C ALA A 39 -16.52 -0.84 17.41
N LEU A 40 -16.90 0.35 16.93
CA LEU A 40 -16.28 1.60 17.35
C LEU A 40 -16.95 2.09 18.65
N PRO A 41 -16.23 2.86 19.49
CA PRO A 41 -16.84 3.49 20.67
C PRO A 41 -18.05 4.37 20.31
N ASP A 42 -19.07 4.40 21.18
CA ASP A 42 -20.29 5.19 20.95
C ASP A 42 -20.02 6.71 20.92
N GLN A 43 -18.98 7.15 21.64
CA GLN A 43 -18.63 8.56 21.67
C GLN A 43 -17.90 8.96 20.38
N PRO A 44 -18.40 9.96 19.63
CA PRO A 44 -17.81 10.40 18.36
C PRO A 44 -16.31 10.75 18.45
N GLU A 45 -15.89 11.35 19.57
CA GLU A 45 -14.49 11.70 19.80
C GLU A 45 -13.60 10.47 19.89
N GLN A 46 -14.04 9.45 20.64
CA GLN A 46 -13.29 8.22 20.83
C GLN A 46 -13.25 7.39 19.53
N ALA A 47 -14.37 7.29 18.81
CA ALA A 47 -14.40 6.65 17.49
C ALA A 47 -13.46 7.34 16.49
N ALA A 48 -13.47 8.67 16.44
CA ALA A 48 -12.57 9.45 15.60
C ALA A 48 -11.10 9.24 15.95
N ASP A 49 -10.78 9.14 17.24
CA ASP A 49 -9.40 8.92 17.71
C ASP A 49 -8.90 7.51 17.36
N VAL A 50 -9.74 6.47 17.46
CA VAL A 50 -9.41 5.10 16.99
C VAL A 50 -9.09 5.10 15.49
N LEU A 51 -9.94 5.72 14.67
CA LEU A 51 -9.74 5.80 13.22
C LEU A 51 -8.50 6.62 12.86
N ALA A 52 -8.27 7.74 13.55
CA ALA A 52 -7.07 8.55 13.36
C ALA A 52 -5.79 7.83 13.78
N GLU A 53 -5.82 6.99 14.81
CA GLU A 53 -4.65 6.23 15.21
C GLU A 53 -4.32 5.11 14.21
N GLY A 54 -5.31 4.38 13.69
CA GLY A 54 -5.12 3.43 12.60
C GLY A 54 -4.48 4.08 11.35
N ALA A 55 -4.96 5.28 11.00
CA ALA A 55 -4.37 6.10 9.96
C ALA A 55 -2.94 6.53 10.27
N ARG A 56 -2.64 6.86 11.53
CA ARG A 56 -1.32 7.32 11.97
C ARG A 56 -0.29 6.22 11.82
N ILE A 57 -0.63 5.01 12.25
CA ILE A 57 0.23 3.83 12.13
C ILE A 57 0.60 3.60 10.66
N THR A 58 -0.41 3.62 9.77
CA THR A 58 -0.21 3.41 8.33
C THR A 58 0.69 4.49 7.72
N LEU A 59 0.43 5.77 8.01
CA LEU A 59 1.22 6.88 7.48
C LEU A 59 2.65 6.93 8.06
N ARG A 60 2.85 6.55 9.33
CA ARG A 60 4.19 6.43 9.93
C ARG A 60 5.03 5.37 9.24
N ARG A 61 4.42 4.22 8.93
CA ARG A 61 5.09 3.14 8.18
C ARG A 61 5.48 3.62 6.78
N ALA A 62 4.56 4.28 6.07
CA ALA A 62 4.85 4.84 4.75
C ALA A 62 5.97 5.88 4.76
N ARG A 63 5.97 6.78 5.77
CA ARG A 63 7.05 7.74 5.94
C ARG A 63 8.39 7.06 6.23
N LYS A 64 8.44 6.10 7.15
CA LYS A 64 9.66 5.35 7.44
C LYS A 64 10.19 4.63 6.18
N ALA A 65 9.31 4.03 5.38
CA ALA A 65 9.69 3.38 4.14
C ALA A 65 10.24 4.37 3.11
N LEU A 66 9.64 5.56 2.99
CA LEU A 66 10.15 6.65 2.17
C LEU A 66 11.55 7.10 2.62
N ASP A 67 11.74 7.32 3.93
CA ASP A 67 13.02 7.76 4.47
C ASP A 67 14.12 6.69 4.23
N ASN A 68 13.79 5.42 4.42
CA ASN A 68 14.68 4.29 4.10
C ASN A 68 15.04 4.24 2.61
N ALA A 69 14.04 4.29 1.72
CA ALA A 69 14.25 4.24 0.28
C ALA A 69 15.02 5.47 -0.24
N GLY A 70 14.86 6.63 0.40
CA GLY A 70 15.60 7.84 0.06
C GLY A 70 17.05 7.85 0.55
N SER A 71 17.33 7.18 1.67
CA SER A 71 18.66 7.17 2.30
C SER A 71 19.55 6.02 1.86
N ARG A 72 19.02 4.80 1.84
CA ARG A 72 19.75 3.58 1.44
C ARG A 72 19.56 3.29 -0.04
N GLY A 73 18.30 3.33 -0.49
CA GLY A 73 17.95 3.14 -1.90
C GLY A 73 18.10 1.70 -2.40
N GLU A 74 18.04 0.71 -1.52
CA GLU A 74 18.14 -0.71 -1.88
C GLU A 74 16.80 -1.25 -2.40
N ALA A 75 16.83 -2.39 -3.10
CA ALA A 75 15.64 -2.99 -3.69
C ALA A 75 14.54 -3.28 -2.65
N ASP A 76 14.93 -3.78 -1.47
CA ASP A 76 14.01 -4.06 -0.36
C ASP A 76 13.35 -2.80 0.20
N ASP A 77 14.04 -1.66 0.17
CA ASP A 77 13.49 -0.39 0.66
C ASP A 77 12.35 0.10 -0.22
N PHE A 78 12.53 -0.01 -1.54
CA PHE A 78 11.48 0.31 -2.50
C PHE A 78 10.34 -0.71 -2.48
N HIS A 79 10.64 -1.97 -2.16
CA HIS A 79 9.62 -2.99 -1.93
C HIS A 79 8.77 -2.68 -0.69
N ASP A 80 9.39 -2.26 0.41
CA ASP A 80 8.66 -1.81 1.60
C ASP A 80 7.84 -0.54 1.35
N LEU A 81 8.38 0.39 0.55
CA LEU A 81 7.62 1.57 0.11
C LEU A 81 6.40 1.18 -0.73
N ARG A 82 6.52 0.18 -1.61
CA ARG A 82 5.40 -0.39 -2.39
C ARG A 82 4.35 -1.01 -1.49
N LYS A 83 4.75 -1.80 -0.49
CA LYS A 83 3.82 -2.36 0.51
C LYS A 83 3.09 -1.26 1.28
N ALA A 84 3.80 -0.22 1.69
CA ALA A 84 3.20 0.90 2.41
C ALA A 84 2.21 1.70 1.54
N ALA A 85 2.54 1.94 0.27
CA ALA A 85 1.64 2.59 -0.68
C ALA A 85 0.35 1.77 -0.89
N LYS A 86 0.46 0.46 -1.14
CA LYS A 86 -0.70 -0.45 -1.25
C LYS A 86 -1.55 -0.46 0.02
N THR A 87 -0.91 -0.56 1.18
CA THR A 87 -1.60 -0.51 2.49
C THR A 87 -2.38 0.78 2.65
N HIS A 88 -1.76 1.93 2.31
CA HIS A 88 -2.44 3.21 2.39
C HIS A 88 -3.58 3.33 1.37
N GLY A 89 -3.44 2.78 0.16
CA GLY A 89 -4.53 2.70 -0.82
C GLY A 89 -5.74 1.90 -0.33
N MET A 90 -5.50 0.74 0.29
CA MET A 90 -6.56 -0.07 0.93
C MET A 90 -7.19 0.68 2.10
N HIS A 91 -6.38 1.37 2.89
CA HIS A 91 -6.86 2.15 4.02
C HIS A 91 -7.71 3.36 3.60
N LEU A 92 -7.36 4.03 2.50
CA LEU A 92 -8.22 5.05 1.87
C LEU A 92 -9.52 4.44 1.36
N SER A 93 -9.47 3.20 0.86
CA SER A 93 -10.65 2.43 0.44
C SER A 93 -11.60 2.16 1.59
N LEU A 94 -11.07 1.71 2.74
CA LEU A 94 -11.82 1.48 3.96
C LEU A 94 -12.43 2.76 4.54
N LEU A 95 -11.63 3.82 4.69
CA LEU A 95 -12.11 5.07 5.29
C LEU A 95 -13.10 5.82 4.40
N GLY A 96 -13.05 5.63 3.08
CA GLY A 96 -14.04 6.18 2.15
C GLY A 96 -14.29 7.67 2.39
N ARG A 97 -15.55 8.06 2.62
CA ARG A 97 -15.95 9.47 2.80
C ARG A 97 -15.42 10.12 4.09
N LEU A 98 -14.92 9.32 5.05
CA LEU A 98 -14.36 9.82 6.31
C LEU A 98 -13.00 10.51 6.11
N TRP A 99 -12.27 10.19 5.03
CA TRP A 99 -10.98 10.84 4.78
C TRP A 99 -11.12 12.32 4.37
N PRO A 100 -10.24 13.22 4.83
CA PRO A 100 -10.26 14.63 4.42
C PRO A 100 -10.19 14.83 2.89
N MET A 101 -11.07 15.68 2.36
CA MET A 101 -11.13 15.98 0.93
C MET A 101 -9.91 16.79 0.45
N PRO A 102 -9.48 16.62 -0.83
CA PRO A 102 -10.07 15.76 -1.86
C PRO A 102 -9.51 14.32 -1.85
N ILE A 103 -10.35 13.33 -1.52
CA ILE A 103 -9.94 11.92 -1.47
C ILE A 103 -9.59 11.34 -2.86
N LYS A 104 -10.35 11.72 -3.91
CA LYS A 104 -10.14 11.20 -5.27
C LYS A 104 -8.73 11.48 -5.79
N ALA A 105 -8.25 12.71 -5.59
CA ALA A 105 -6.90 13.11 -5.97
C ALA A 105 -5.84 12.31 -5.19
N ARG A 106 -6.05 12.10 -3.89
CA ARG A 106 -5.13 11.32 -3.06
C ARG A 106 -5.08 9.84 -3.48
N ARG A 107 -6.24 9.22 -3.78
CA ARG A 107 -6.29 7.84 -4.29
C ARG A 107 -5.56 7.72 -5.62
N LYS A 108 -5.87 8.59 -6.58
CA LYS A 108 -5.19 8.62 -7.88
C LYS A 108 -3.67 8.70 -7.73
N ALA A 109 -3.18 9.59 -6.86
CA ALA A 109 -1.74 9.70 -6.61
C ALA A 109 -1.13 8.45 -5.97
N VAL A 110 -1.86 7.75 -5.09
CA VAL A 110 -1.41 6.48 -4.50
C VAL A 110 -1.37 5.37 -5.54
N ASP A 111 -2.37 5.30 -6.43
CA ASP A 111 -2.43 4.33 -7.52
C ASP A 111 -1.28 4.55 -8.50
N GLU A 112 -1.05 5.79 -8.94
CA GLU A 112 0.07 6.18 -9.80
C GLU A 112 1.44 5.86 -9.16
N LEU A 113 1.60 6.09 -7.85
CA LEU A 113 2.80 5.68 -7.12
C LEU A 113 2.95 4.15 -7.10
N GLY A 114 1.84 3.42 -6.92
CA GLY A 114 1.80 1.97 -6.94
C GLY A 114 2.29 1.39 -8.27
N GLU A 115 1.82 1.94 -9.39
CA GLU A 115 2.25 1.53 -10.73
C GLU A 115 3.76 1.76 -10.94
N ARG A 116 4.26 2.96 -10.62
CA ARG A 116 5.70 3.29 -10.77
C ARG A 116 6.61 2.41 -9.91
N LEU A 117 6.17 2.11 -8.68
CA LEU A 117 6.90 1.18 -7.81
C LEU A 117 6.83 -0.26 -8.33
N GLY A 118 5.82 -0.59 -9.16
CA GLY A 118 5.72 -1.87 -9.87
C GLY A 118 6.76 -1.97 -10.95
N GLU A 119 6.81 -0.98 -11.83
CA GLU A 119 7.84 -0.90 -12.87
C GLU A 119 9.26 -0.97 -12.28
N LEU A 120 9.50 -0.28 -11.15
CA LEU A 120 10.80 -0.33 -10.46
C LEU A 120 11.10 -1.72 -9.90
N HIS A 121 10.09 -2.40 -9.34
CA HIS A 121 10.24 -3.77 -8.86
C HIS A 121 10.58 -4.73 -10.01
N ASP A 122 9.91 -4.60 -11.15
CA ASP A 122 10.18 -5.41 -12.34
C ASP A 122 11.62 -5.21 -12.83
N VAL A 123 12.15 -3.97 -12.75
CA VAL A 123 13.57 -3.71 -13.04
C VAL A 123 14.50 -4.46 -12.09
N PHE A 124 14.21 -4.51 -10.79
CA PHE A 124 15.02 -5.29 -9.84
C PHE A 124 14.96 -6.79 -10.11
N VAL A 125 13.78 -7.32 -10.45
CA VAL A 125 13.59 -8.72 -10.82
C VAL A 125 14.39 -9.05 -12.08
N LEU A 126 14.28 -8.24 -13.13
CA LEU A 126 15.02 -8.44 -14.39
C LEU A 126 16.53 -8.42 -14.19
N ARG A 127 17.05 -7.55 -13.31
CA ARG A 127 18.47 -7.54 -12.98
C ARG A 127 18.91 -8.81 -12.28
N THR A 128 18.16 -9.25 -11.27
CA THR A 128 18.43 -10.51 -10.57
C THR A 128 18.46 -11.69 -11.54
N LEU A 129 17.56 -11.70 -12.52
CA LEU A 129 17.51 -12.73 -13.56
C LEU A 129 18.72 -12.69 -14.51
N LEU A 130 19.29 -11.51 -14.78
CA LEU A 130 20.48 -11.34 -15.62
C LEU A 130 21.76 -11.72 -14.89
N ASP A 131 21.82 -11.48 -13.58
CA ASP A 131 22.97 -11.80 -12.72
C ASP A 131 23.01 -13.30 -12.34
N ALA A 132 21.98 -14.07 -12.68
CA ALA A 132 21.92 -15.51 -12.42
C ALA A 132 22.69 -16.31 -13.51
N ASP A 133 23.88 -16.78 -13.14
CA ASP A 133 24.87 -17.44 -14.01
C ASP A 133 24.46 -18.81 -14.56
N ASP A 134 23.50 -19.49 -13.92
CA ASP A 134 23.09 -20.86 -14.25
C ASP A 134 22.36 -20.97 -15.59
N ARG A 135 21.75 -19.87 -16.06
CA ARG A 135 21.02 -19.85 -17.33
C ARG A 135 20.99 -18.45 -17.96
N PRO A 136 22.02 -18.08 -18.75
CA PRO A 136 22.10 -16.78 -19.41
C PRO A 136 20.87 -16.50 -20.30
N LEU A 137 20.32 -15.29 -20.19
CA LEU A 137 19.14 -14.89 -20.97
C LEU A 137 19.42 -14.52 -22.44
N GLY A 138 20.70 -14.40 -22.80
CA GLY A 138 21.16 -14.01 -24.14
C GLY A 138 22.69 -13.99 -24.22
N SER A 139 23.22 -13.50 -25.33
CA SER A 139 24.67 -13.37 -25.51
C SER A 139 25.26 -12.36 -24.51
N PRO A 140 26.57 -12.46 -24.18
CA PRO A 140 27.22 -11.51 -23.27
C PRO A 140 27.12 -10.04 -23.73
N GLN A 141 27.01 -9.78 -25.03
CA GLN A 141 26.86 -8.42 -25.56
C GLN A 141 25.46 -7.87 -25.30
N GLU A 142 24.42 -8.68 -25.52
CA GLU A 142 23.02 -8.32 -25.28
C GLU A 142 22.75 -8.10 -23.79
N THR A 143 23.23 -9.01 -22.92
CA THR A 143 23.04 -8.89 -21.46
C THR A 143 23.75 -7.66 -20.90
N ARG A 144 24.94 -7.31 -21.41
CA ARG A 144 25.65 -6.06 -21.07
C ARG A 144 24.87 -4.81 -21.49
N LEU A 145 24.30 -4.81 -22.70
CA LEU A 145 23.48 -3.68 -23.17
C LEU A 145 22.23 -3.52 -22.31
N LEU A 146 21.49 -4.61 -22.07
CA LEU A 146 20.29 -4.62 -21.25
C LEU A 146 20.59 -4.16 -19.81
N THR A 147 21.68 -4.61 -19.21
CA THR A 147 22.13 -4.17 -17.88
C THR A 147 22.32 -2.65 -17.82
N LYS A 148 22.91 -2.05 -18.85
CA LYS A 148 23.07 -0.58 -18.92
C LYS A 148 21.72 0.14 -19.01
N LEU A 149 20.79 -0.38 -19.82
CA LEU A 149 19.44 0.17 -19.95
C LEU A 149 18.66 0.08 -18.64
N LEU A 150 18.71 -1.07 -17.96
CA LEU A 150 18.06 -1.29 -16.67
C LEU A 150 18.62 -0.36 -15.59
N LYS A 151 19.95 -0.17 -15.52
CA LYS A 151 20.57 0.82 -14.60
C LYS A 151 20.05 2.24 -14.80
N ARG A 152 19.88 2.67 -16.07
CA ARG A 152 19.32 3.99 -16.39
C ARG A 152 17.85 4.09 -15.99
N SER A 153 17.06 3.05 -16.30
CA SER A 153 15.65 2.97 -15.92
C SER A 153 15.47 3.04 -14.41
N GLU A 154 16.22 2.21 -13.67
CA GLU A 154 16.23 2.16 -12.21
C GLU A 154 16.49 3.54 -11.61
N LYS A 155 17.53 4.25 -12.06
CA LYS A 155 17.87 5.59 -11.56
C LYS A 155 16.72 6.59 -11.77
N SER A 156 16.08 6.55 -12.94
CA SER A 156 14.95 7.42 -13.27
C SER A 156 13.71 7.08 -12.43
N LEU A 157 13.38 5.80 -12.34
CA LEU A 157 12.24 5.29 -11.58
C LEU A 157 12.40 5.55 -10.08
N LYS A 158 13.57 5.31 -9.50
CA LYS A 158 13.87 5.65 -8.10
C LYS A 158 13.58 7.13 -7.82
N LYS A 159 14.10 8.04 -8.66
CA LYS A 159 13.88 9.49 -8.51
C LYS A 159 12.39 9.85 -8.57
N THR A 160 11.66 9.31 -9.55
CA THR A 160 10.23 9.63 -9.72
C THR A 160 9.36 9.03 -8.61
N CYS A 161 9.64 7.80 -8.17
CA CYS A 161 8.97 7.16 -7.05
C CYS A 161 9.17 7.93 -5.75
N LEU A 162 10.41 8.35 -5.45
CA LEU A 162 10.70 9.13 -4.24
C LEU A 162 9.99 10.48 -4.24
N ALA A 163 9.99 11.19 -5.38
CA ALA A 163 9.28 12.47 -5.50
C ALA A 163 7.76 12.30 -5.31
N ALA A 164 7.15 11.30 -5.95
CA ALA A 164 5.73 11.01 -5.80
C ALA A 164 5.36 10.59 -4.36
N ALA A 165 6.17 9.72 -3.76
CA ALA A 165 6.00 9.30 -2.37
C ALA A 165 6.18 10.45 -1.38
N ALA A 166 7.12 11.37 -1.62
CA ALA A 166 7.28 12.58 -0.82
C ALA A 166 6.04 13.49 -0.90
N GLY A 167 5.39 13.61 -2.06
CA GLY A 167 4.12 14.33 -2.18
C GLY A 167 2.98 13.72 -1.34
N LEU A 168 3.00 12.40 -1.12
CA LEU A 168 1.94 11.68 -0.38
C LEU A 168 2.21 11.51 1.11
N PHE A 169 3.47 11.26 1.47
CA PHE A 169 3.92 10.83 2.80
C PHE A 169 4.96 11.79 3.40
N GLY A 170 5.32 12.86 2.69
CA GLY A 170 6.25 13.91 3.15
C GLY A 170 5.69 14.80 4.26
N ASP A 171 4.38 14.84 4.43
CA ASP A 171 3.75 15.52 5.56
C ASP A 171 3.83 14.71 6.86
N SER A 172 3.82 15.41 8.00
CA SER A 172 3.76 14.76 9.31
C SER A 172 2.49 13.89 9.43
N PRO A 173 2.62 12.59 9.77
CA PRO A 173 1.48 11.71 10.02
C PRO A 173 0.52 12.27 11.06
N ARG A 174 1.04 12.98 12.08
CA ARG A 174 0.22 13.63 13.12
C ARG A 174 -0.68 14.73 12.55
N ARG A 175 -0.19 15.51 11.57
CA ARG A 175 -0.97 16.59 10.94
C ARG A 175 -2.13 16.02 10.13
N SER A 176 -1.87 15.03 9.27
CA SER A 176 -2.89 14.41 8.42
C SER A 176 -3.97 13.70 9.25
N THR A 177 -3.56 13.01 10.31
CA THR A 177 -4.50 12.30 11.20
C THR A 177 -5.31 13.23 12.09
N ARG A 178 -4.79 14.40 12.46
CA ARG A 178 -5.59 15.42 13.15
C ARG A 178 -6.71 15.97 12.27
N LYS A 179 -6.46 16.15 10.96
CA LYS A 179 -7.49 16.54 10.00
C LYS A 179 -8.56 15.45 9.85
N LEU A 180 -8.12 14.19 9.79
CA LEU A 180 -9.02 13.04 9.78
C LEU A 180 -9.90 12.99 11.03
N ALA A 181 -9.32 13.03 12.23
CA ALA A 181 -10.08 13.00 13.49
C ALA A 181 -11.12 14.11 13.55
N ARG A 182 -10.75 15.34 13.18
CA ARG A 182 -11.69 16.47 13.15
C ARG A 182 -12.87 16.19 12.23
N LYS A 183 -12.59 15.81 10.98
CA LYS A 183 -13.64 15.51 10.00
C LYS A 183 -14.57 14.39 10.49
N VAL A 184 -14.02 13.32 11.04
CA VAL A 184 -14.82 12.19 11.55
C VAL A 184 -15.73 12.65 12.69
N ARG A 185 -15.24 13.48 13.62
CA ARG A 185 -16.08 14.04 14.68
C ARG A 185 -17.22 14.87 14.11
N ASP A 186 -16.92 15.74 13.16
CA ASP A 186 -17.91 16.60 12.52
C ASP A 186 -18.97 15.75 11.78
N ASP A 187 -18.54 14.73 11.02
CA ASP A 187 -19.44 13.83 10.29
C ASP A 187 -20.32 13.00 11.24
N LEU A 188 -19.75 12.47 12.34
CA LEU A 188 -20.49 11.67 13.32
C LEU A 188 -21.43 12.52 14.19
N ALA A 189 -21.07 13.79 14.47
CA ALA A 189 -21.94 14.70 15.21
C ALA A 189 -23.11 15.22 14.35
N ALA A 190 -22.92 15.31 13.04
CA ALA A 190 -23.94 15.75 12.09
C ALA A 190 -24.90 14.63 11.64
N ALA A 191 -24.59 13.36 11.93
CA ALA A 191 -25.47 12.24 11.64
C ALA A 191 -26.76 12.35 12.49
N PRO A 192 -27.96 12.28 11.90
CA PRO A 192 -29.20 12.19 12.67
C PRO A 192 -29.11 11.01 13.62
N ARG A 193 -29.37 11.23 14.92
CA ARG A 193 -29.60 10.14 15.85
C ARG A 193 -30.92 9.51 15.44
N GLU A 194 -30.90 8.40 14.69
CA GLU A 194 -32.11 7.61 14.47
C GLU A 194 -32.62 7.09 15.82
N ASP A 195 -33.69 7.74 16.28
CA ASP A 195 -34.74 7.41 17.24
C ASP A 195 -34.42 6.52 18.45
N ALA A 196 -34.11 7.18 19.56
CA ALA A 196 -34.48 6.70 20.89
C ALA A 196 -35.76 7.43 21.35
N SER A 197 -36.92 7.18 20.72
CA SER A 197 -38.25 7.59 21.24
C SER A 197 -39.42 6.93 20.49
N ALA A 198 -39.85 5.74 20.95
CA ALA A 198 -41.28 5.41 21.09
C ALA A 198 -41.44 4.14 21.93
N PRO A 199 -41.99 4.26 23.15
CA PRO A 199 -43.22 3.51 23.42
C PRO A 199 -44.28 4.45 24.02
N GLY A 200 -45.48 4.46 23.44
CA GLY A 200 -46.56 5.26 24.02
C GLY A 200 -47.81 5.38 23.14
N ALA A 201 -48.52 4.28 22.91
CA ALA A 201 -49.96 4.24 22.63
C ALA A 201 -50.41 2.76 22.79
N ALA A 202 -51.46 2.37 23.50
CA ALA A 202 -52.54 3.11 24.12
C ALA A 202 -53.11 2.28 25.29
N GLY A 203 -53.67 2.98 26.28
CA GLY A 203 -54.76 2.47 27.12
C GLY A 203 -56.10 2.86 26.51
#